data_AF-A0A5J4QPK1-F1
#
_entry.id   AF-A0A5J4QPK1-F1
#
_cell.length_a   1.000
_cell.length_b   1.000
_cell.length_c   1.000
_cell.angle_alpha   90.00
_cell.angle_beta   90.00
_cell.angle_gamma   90.00
#
_symmetry.space_group_name_H-M   'P 1'
#
loop_
_entity.id
_entity.type
_entity.pdbx_description
1 polymer ?
#
loop_
_entity_poly.entity_id
_entity_poly.type
_entity_poly.pdbx_seq_one_letter_code
_entity_poly.pdbx_strand_id
1 'polypeptide(L)'
;VKVKANNVIIRYLRFRLGDLKGEEDDAINGVRTSQVIIDHCSMSWSVDECASFYDNTDFTLQWCLISESLLHSVHRKGEHGFGGIWGGTRASFHHNLLAHHSSRTPRLCGSRYNGNPDNESVDIRNNVFYNWGPVNGGYAGEGGSYNFVNNYYKPGASTVANKRLANRIFQPNYDDGTLRNVKGIWGHFYVSGNYFDATSPSVDAAYHSILAATTADNWTGIHPKDTADYWAGWKTIRSDEEYAISETNYTQTALEAYESVLHHAGASLLRDATDARIVDEVRKGIYTYSGSQGSKNGLIDSQTDVGGWSELETGTVREDTDKDGMPDWWEEKQGLNPATDDSALYFLDKGYTNVEVYLNEIVSHIVM
;
A
#
# COMPACT_ATOMS: atom_id res chain seq x y z
N VAL A 1 14.90 3.13 1.08
CA VAL A 1 15.12 4.00 -0.11
C VAL A 1 14.31 5.28 0.05
N LYS A 2 14.75 6.45 -0.47
CA LYS A 2 14.00 7.72 -0.35
C LYS A 2 13.86 8.42 -1.70
N VAL A 3 12.62 8.63 -2.15
CA VAL A 3 12.31 9.45 -3.34
C VAL A 3 12.37 10.92 -2.93
N LYS A 4 13.29 11.67 -3.53
CA LYS A 4 13.53 13.10 -3.25
C LYS A 4 13.46 13.98 -4.50
N ALA A 5 12.80 13.48 -5.54
CA ALA A 5 12.65 14.15 -6.82
C ALA A 5 11.17 14.13 -7.25
N ASN A 6 10.85 15.02 -8.20
CA ASN A 6 9.55 15.10 -8.85
C ASN A 6 9.61 14.41 -10.22
N ASN A 7 8.45 14.05 -10.77
CA ASN A 7 8.34 13.36 -12.06
C ASN A 7 9.11 12.03 -12.07
N VAL A 8 8.72 11.13 -11.17
CA VAL A 8 9.39 9.86 -10.94
C VAL A 8 8.41 8.70 -11.12
N ILE A 9 8.79 7.71 -11.91
CA ILE A 9 8.08 6.44 -12.00
C ILE A 9 9.02 5.33 -11.51
N ILE A 10 8.57 4.51 -10.56
CA ILE A 10 9.32 3.35 -10.06
C ILE A 10 8.44 2.12 -10.22
N ARG A 11 8.94 1.11 -10.94
CA ARG A 11 8.17 -0.11 -11.25
C ARG A 11 8.95 -1.39 -11.08
N TYR A 12 8.26 -2.47 -10.69
CA TYR A 12 8.81 -3.84 -10.67
C TYR A 12 10.08 -4.01 -9.82
N LEU A 13 10.26 -3.18 -8.79
CA LEU A 13 11.37 -3.26 -7.85
C LEU A 13 10.95 -3.86 -6.51
N ARG A 14 11.93 -4.44 -5.81
CA ARG A 14 11.78 -4.97 -4.46
C ARG A 14 12.57 -4.13 -3.47
N PHE A 15 11.92 -3.68 -2.40
CA PHE A 15 12.54 -2.95 -1.31
C PHE A 15 12.42 -3.78 -0.03
N ARG A 16 13.56 -4.31 0.43
CA ARG A 16 13.63 -5.20 1.59
C ARG A 16 14.75 -4.76 2.50
N LEU A 17 14.41 -3.96 3.52
CA LEU A 17 15.39 -3.27 4.36
C LEU A 17 16.11 -4.25 5.30
N GLY A 18 15.34 -5.03 6.06
CA GLY A 18 15.82 -5.91 7.11
C GLY A 18 16.49 -5.17 8.28
N ASP A 19 16.95 -5.93 9.26
CA ASP A 19 17.46 -5.39 10.54
C ASP A 19 18.99 -5.49 10.70
N LEU A 20 19.71 -6.11 9.76
CA LEU A 20 21.14 -6.46 9.90
C LEU A 20 22.06 -5.26 10.17
N LYS A 21 21.64 -4.06 9.75
CA LYS A 21 22.43 -2.83 9.90
C LYS A 21 22.00 -1.98 11.10
N GLY A 22 20.95 -2.37 11.83
CA GLY A 22 20.45 -1.59 12.97
C GLY A 22 19.86 -0.23 12.56
N GLU A 23 19.45 -0.07 11.31
CA GLU A 23 18.93 1.20 10.77
C GLU A 23 17.41 1.27 10.96
N GLU A 24 16.94 2.34 11.59
CA GLU A 24 15.52 2.64 11.78
C GLU A 24 15.00 3.46 10.59
N ASP A 25 14.62 2.78 9.50
CA ASP A 25 14.07 3.44 8.31
C ASP A 25 12.93 2.63 7.68
N ASP A 26 12.32 3.25 6.68
CA ASP A 26 11.34 2.60 5.84
C ASP A 26 12.02 1.76 4.76
N ALA A 27 11.31 0.74 4.27
CA ALA A 27 11.79 0.05 3.06
C ALA A 27 11.84 1.04 1.87
N ILE A 28 10.80 1.86 1.70
CA ILE A 28 10.80 3.02 0.82
C ILE A 28 9.88 4.13 1.34
N ASN A 29 10.29 5.38 1.15
CA ASN A 29 9.43 6.55 1.35
C ASN A 29 9.62 7.66 0.31
N GLY A 30 8.64 8.56 0.25
CA GLY A 30 8.68 9.79 -0.54
C GLY A 30 7.74 10.82 0.06
N VAL A 31 8.28 11.99 0.43
CA VAL A 31 7.54 13.04 1.15
C VAL A 31 7.84 14.38 0.52
N ARG A 32 6.83 15.22 0.32
CA ARG A 32 6.95 16.54 -0.35
C ARG A 32 7.52 16.43 -1.76
N THR A 33 7.01 15.46 -2.51
CA THR A 33 7.32 15.24 -3.93
C THR A 33 6.07 15.45 -4.78
N SER A 34 6.23 15.64 -6.09
CA SER A 34 5.13 15.81 -7.03
C SER A 34 5.29 14.99 -8.29
N GLN A 35 4.16 14.51 -8.83
CA GLN A 35 4.10 13.68 -10.06
C GLN A 35 4.94 12.41 -9.87
N VAL A 36 4.53 11.58 -8.91
CA VAL A 36 5.25 10.34 -8.58
C VAL A 36 4.31 9.16 -8.69
N ILE A 37 4.73 8.14 -9.42
CA ILE A 37 4.04 6.85 -9.53
C ILE A 37 4.95 5.75 -9.00
N ILE A 38 4.44 5.01 -8.03
CA ILE A 38 5.04 3.76 -7.55
C ILE A 38 4.08 2.64 -7.95
N ASP A 39 4.50 1.79 -8.86
CA ASP A 39 3.65 0.78 -9.50
C ASP A 39 4.30 -0.60 -9.42
N HIS A 40 3.54 -1.66 -9.13
CA HIS A 40 4.07 -3.04 -9.21
C HIS A 40 5.37 -3.27 -8.43
N CYS A 41 5.54 -2.61 -7.29
CA CYS A 41 6.71 -2.80 -6.42
C CYS A 41 6.34 -3.66 -5.20
N SER A 42 7.33 -4.40 -4.68
CA SER A 42 7.18 -5.16 -3.44
C SER A 42 7.99 -4.53 -2.31
N MET A 43 7.38 -4.29 -1.15
CA MET A 43 8.00 -3.67 0.02
C MET A 43 7.83 -4.58 1.24
N SER A 44 8.93 -4.93 1.90
CA SER A 44 8.89 -5.75 3.12
C SER A 44 10.02 -5.46 4.10
N TRP A 45 9.88 -6.00 5.31
CA TRP A 45 10.93 -6.08 6.33
C TRP A 45 11.48 -4.71 6.74
N SER A 46 10.59 -3.72 6.86
CA SER A 46 10.94 -2.40 7.40
C SER A 46 11.11 -2.44 8.91
N VAL A 47 11.88 -1.48 9.44
CA VAL A 47 12.03 -1.24 10.88
C VAL A 47 11.09 -0.13 11.37
N ASP A 48 10.78 0.88 10.54
CA ASP A 48 9.75 1.90 10.83
C ASP A 48 8.46 1.59 10.02
N GLU A 49 8.37 1.95 8.72
CA GLU A 49 7.27 1.57 7.81
C GLU A 49 7.69 0.88 6.50
N CYS A 50 6.84 0.01 5.94
CA CYS A 50 7.16 -0.57 4.62
C CYS A 50 7.06 0.46 3.48
N ALA A 51 6.01 1.29 3.45
CA ALA A 51 5.76 2.20 2.33
C ALA A 51 5.07 3.50 2.79
N SER A 52 5.86 4.55 3.06
CA SER A 52 5.34 5.86 3.49
C SER A 52 5.42 6.91 2.37
N PHE A 53 4.27 7.36 1.91
CA PHE A 53 4.13 8.39 0.88
C PHE A 53 3.07 9.41 1.30
N TYR A 54 3.50 10.59 1.74
CA TYR A 54 2.59 11.60 2.26
C TYR A 54 3.07 13.02 2.01
N ASP A 55 2.15 13.99 2.13
CA ASP A 55 2.42 15.40 1.83
C ASP A 55 2.96 15.58 0.39
N ASN A 56 2.52 14.70 -0.53
CA ASN A 56 2.86 14.73 -1.94
C ASN A 56 1.74 15.42 -2.76
N THR A 57 2.00 15.74 -4.02
CA THR A 57 0.99 16.31 -4.94
C THR A 57 1.02 15.56 -6.26
N ASP A 58 -0.14 15.07 -6.73
CA ASP A 58 -0.21 14.18 -7.90
C ASP A 58 0.63 12.92 -7.68
N PHE A 59 0.19 12.10 -6.74
CA PHE A 59 0.89 10.88 -6.32
C PHE A 59 0.01 9.66 -6.55
N THR A 60 0.60 8.56 -7.04
CA THR A 60 -0.09 7.27 -7.15
C THR A 60 0.79 6.15 -6.60
N LEU A 61 0.25 5.37 -5.65
CA LEU A 61 0.78 4.06 -5.26
C LEU A 61 -0.21 3.00 -5.73
N GLN A 62 0.20 2.16 -6.68
CA GLN A 62 -0.70 1.21 -7.30
C GLN A 62 -0.08 -0.17 -7.51
N TRP A 63 -0.91 -1.21 -7.45
CA TRP A 63 -0.49 -2.58 -7.73
C TRP A 63 0.74 -3.02 -6.92
N CYS A 64 0.98 -2.44 -5.75
CA CYS A 64 2.12 -2.79 -4.89
C CYS A 64 1.76 -3.89 -3.90
N LEU A 65 2.75 -4.72 -3.54
CA LEU A 65 2.66 -5.69 -2.46
C LEU A 65 3.47 -5.18 -1.28
N ILE A 66 2.81 -4.93 -0.16
CA ILE A 66 3.38 -4.33 1.05
C ILE A 66 3.13 -5.32 2.18
N SER A 67 4.18 -5.93 2.71
CA SER A 67 4.00 -7.00 3.68
C SER A 67 5.09 -7.07 4.72
N GLU A 68 4.80 -7.71 5.85
CA GLU A 68 5.81 -8.16 6.84
C GLU A 68 6.77 -7.05 7.30
N SER A 69 6.23 -5.98 7.89
CA SER A 69 7.03 -5.07 8.73
C SER A 69 7.55 -5.79 9.99
N LEU A 70 8.73 -5.43 10.49
CA LEU A 70 9.35 -6.12 11.63
C LEU A 70 8.85 -5.58 12.97
N LEU A 71 8.10 -6.38 13.74
CA LEU A 71 7.40 -5.90 14.94
C LEU A 71 8.33 -5.67 16.13
N HIS A 72 9.03 -6.69 16.63
CA HIS A 72 10.00 -6.58 17.74
C HIS A 72 11.43 -6.57 17.22
N SER A 73 11.77 -5.53 16.45
CA SER A 73 13.09 -5.35 15.86
C SER A 73 13.88 -4.23 16.55
N VAL A 74 14.80 -3.59 15.82
CA VAL A 74 15.78 -2.63 16.32
C VAL A 74 15.25 -1.20 16.51
N HIS A 75 13.94 -0.98 16.42
CA HIS A 75 13.33 0.34 16.54
C HIS A 75 13.37 0.87 18.00
N ARG A 76 13.92 2.07 18.21
CA ARG A 76 14.21 2.61 19.56
C ARG A 76 12.97 2.91 20.41
N LYS A 77 11.81 3.09 19.76
CA LYS A 77 10.54 3.33 20.45
C LYS A 77 9.84 2.01 20.86
N GLY A 78 10.48 0.86 20.67
CA GLY A 78 9.88 -0.45 20.86
C GLY A 78 9.09 -0.90 19.63
N GLU A 79 8.03 -1.67 19.86
CA GLU A 79 7.26 -2.38 18.83
C GLU A 79 6.84 -1.47 17.65
N HIS A 80 7.32 -1.74 16.43
CA HIS A 80 7.06 -0.95 15.20
C HIS A 80 6.87 -1.88 13.97
N GLY A 81 5.73 -2.56 13.89
CA GLY A 81 5.35 -3.38 12.74
C GLY A 81 4.36 -2.66 11.83
N PHE A 82 4.78 -1.61 11.12
CA PHE A 82 3.85 -0.71 10.43
C PHE A 82 3.86 -0.81 8.89
N GLY A 83 2.67 -0.75 8.29
CA GLY A 83 2.51 -0.80 6.83
C GLY A 83 2.98 0.48 6.12
N GLY A 84 2.43 1.63 6.49
CA GLY A 84 2.77 2.90 5.85
C GLY A 84 1.98 4.11 6.32
N ILE A 85 2.55 5.30 6.11
CA ILE A 85 1.84 6.58 6.21
C ILE A 85 1.48 7.06 4.80
N TRP A 86 0.20 7.26 4.52
CA TRP A 86 -0.31 7.67 3.19
C TRP A 86 -0.97 9.05 3.26
N GLY A 87 -0.80 9.90 2.26
CA GLY A 87 -1.44 11.21 2.21
C GLY A 87 -1.01 12.06 1.02
N GLY A 88 -1.58 13.25 0.90
CA GLY A 88 -1.24 14.21 -0.15
C GLY A 88 -2.45 14.88 -0.80
N THR A 89 -2.14 15.72 -1.78
CA THR A 89 -3.10 16.43 -2.62
C THR A 89 -3.25 15.71 -3.95
N ARG A 90 -4.49 15.34 -4.31
CA ARG A 90 -4.77 14.51 -5.50
C ARG A 90 -3.92 13.23 -5.49
N ALA A 91 -3.95 12.53 -4.36
CA ALA A 91 -3.19 11.32 -4.16
C ALA A 91 -4.10 10.09 -4.29
N SER A 92 -3.65 9.06 -5.01
CA SER A 92 -4.38 7.81 -5.15
C SER A 92 -3.54 6.62 -4.64
N PHE A 93 -4.22 5.71 -3.96
CA PHE A 93 -3.65 4.49 -3.42
C PHE A 93 -4.60 3.36 -3.79
N HIS A 94 -4.30 2.62 -4.85
CA HIS A 94 -5.25 1.63 -5.35
C HIS A 94 -4.65 0.31 -5.77
N HIS A 95 -5.45 -0.75 -5.67
CA HIS A 95 -5.03 -2.10 -6.08
C HIS A 95 -3.74 -2.59 -5.38
N ASN A 96 -3.46 -2.10 -4.18
CA ASN A 96 -2.32 -2.56 -3.39
C ASN A 96 -2.73 -3.71 -2.46
N LEU A 97 -1.81 -4.61 -2.16
CA LEU A 97 -1.94 -5.63 -1.13
C LEU A 97 -1.16 -5.20 0.11
N LEU A 98 -1.83 -5.12 1.27
CA LEU A 98 -1.20 -4.90 2.58
C LEU A 98 -1.42 -6.14 3.44
N ALA A 99 -0.35 -6.79 3.88
CA ALA A 99 -0.45 -8.08 4.58
C ALA A 99 0.51 -8.20 5.78
N HIS A 100 0.01 -8.72 6.90
CA HIS A 100 0.84 -9.04 8.09
C HIS A 100 1.56 -7.84 8.71
N HIS A 101 0.80 -6.78 9.01
CA HIS A 101 1.28 -5.60 9.73
C HIS A 101 0.57 -5.46 11.07
N SER A 102 1.24 -4.95 12.09
CA SER A 102 0.62 -4.73 13.40
C SER A 102 -0.27 -3.49 13.46
N SER A 103 -0.02 -2.50 12.59
CA SER A 103 -0.75 -1.23 12.50
C SER A 103 -0.40 -0.46 11.22
N ARG A 104 -0.97 0.75 11.06
CA ARG A 104 -0.75 1.68 9.94
C ARG A 104 -0.98 1.01 8.59
N THR A 105 -2.19 0.48 8.40
CA THR A 105 -2.62 -0.12 7.12
C THR A 105 -3.79 0.63 6.47
N PRO A 106 -3.59 1.90 6.02
CA PRO A 106 -2.50 2.83 6.30
C PRO A 106 -2.79 3.76 7.50
N ARG A 107 -1.78 4.47 8.01
CA ARG A 107 -2.05 5.72 8.74
C ARG A 107 -2.25 6.84 7.72
N LEU A 108 -3.37 7.55 7.75
CA LEU A 108 -3.54 8.72 6.89
C LEU A 108 -2.85 9.94 7.48
N CYS A 109 -2.08 10.65 6.66
CA CYS A 109 -1.24 11.76 7.08
C CYS A 109 -2.08 12.87 7.70
N GLY A 110 -3.15 13.26 7.00
CA GLY A 110 -3.92 14.45 7.31
C GLY A 110 -3.21 15.72 6.83
N SER A 111 -3.92 16.82 6.91
CA SER A 111 -3.36 18.15 6.63
C SER A 111 -2.47 18.68 7.77
N ARG A 112 -2.20 17.90 8.82
CA ARG A 112 -1.55 18.35 10.06
C ARG A 112 -0.20 19.08 9.89
N TYR A 113 0.55 18.77 8.82
CA TYR A 113 1.84 19.40 8.54
C TYR A 113 1.76 20.68 7.72
N ASN A 114 0.71 20.86 6.90
CA ASN A 114 0.55 22.04 6.05
C ASN A 114 -0.53 23.00 6.59
N GLY A 115 -1.44 22.53 7.46
CA GLY A 115 -2.52 23.31 8.06
C GLY A 115 -3.65 23.61 7.09
N ASN A 116 -3.75 22.90 5.97
CA ASN A 116 -4.70 23.15 4.90
C ASN A 116 -5.53 21.88 4.58
N PRO A 117 -6.63 21.65 5.34
CA PRO A 117 -7.52 20.51 5.13
C PRO A 117 -8.11 20.43 3.72
N ASP A 118 -8.35 21.56 3.07
CA ASP A 118 -8.96 21.61 1.73
C ASP A 118 -8.02 21.03 0.66
N ASN A 119 -6.72 21.00 0.92
CA ASN A 119 -5.71 20.45 -0.01
C ASN A 119 -5.46 18.95 0.18
N GLU A 120 -5.67 18.39 1.37
CA GLU A 120 -5.47 16.95 1.60
C GLU A 120 -6.64 16.18 0.97
N SER A 121 -6.35 15.38 -0.05
CA SER A 121 -7.34 14.66 -0.86
C SER A 121 -6.77 13.32 -1.31
N VAL A 122 -7.28 12.23 -0.73
CA VAL A 122 -6.75 10.88 -0.94
C VAL A 122 -7.86 9.90 -1.37
N ASP A 123 -7.61 9.19 -2.47
CA ASP A 123 -8.46 8.09 -2.95
C ASP A 123 -7.86 6.73 -2.57
N ILE A 124 -8.57 5.95 -1.76
CA ILE A 124 -8.17 4.62 -1.31
C ILE A 124 -9.15 3.61 -1.91
N ARG A 125 -8.73 2.97 -3.00
CA ARG A 125 -9.63 2.23 -3.88
C ARG A 125 -9.14 0.83 -4.18
N ASN A 126 -10.00 -0.17 -4.13
CA ASN A 126 -9.66 -1.51 -4.62
C ASN A 126 -8.41 -2.15 -4.00
N ASN A 127 -8.00 -1.74 -2.79
CA ASN A 127 -6.88 -2.37 -2.09
C ASN A 127 -7.35 -3.64 -1.36
N VAL A 128 -6.42 -4.56 -1.11
CA VAL A 128 -6.62 -5.75 -0.27
C VAL A 128 -5.86 -5.57 1.04
N PHE A 129 -6.57 -5.64 2.16
CA PHE A 129 -6.00 -5.59 3.50
C PHE A 129 -6.15 -6.95 4.16
N TYR A 130 -5.04 -7.56 4.58
CA TYR A 130 -5.02 -8.89 5.16
C TYR A 130 -4.24 -8.94 6.48
N ASN A 131 -4.84 -9.61 7.47
CA ASN A 131 -4.18 -9.97 8.73
C ASN A 131 -3.47 -8.79 9.45
N TRP A 132 -4.09 -7.60 9.44
CA TRP A 132 -3.60 -6.43 10.16
C TRP A 132 -3.88 -6.54 11.67
N GLY A 133 -3.14 -5.82 12.52
CA GLY A 133 -3.31 -5.86 13.97
C GLY A 133 -2.22 -6.67 14.68
N PRO A 134 -2.18 -6.74 16.03
CA PRO A 134 -3.28 -6.39 16.93
C PRO A 134 -3.27 -4.94 17.42
N VAL A 135 -2.21 -4.17 17.12
CA VAL A 135 -2.03 -2.81 17.64
C VAL A 135 -3.10 -1.87 17.08
N ASN A 136 -3.25 -1.82 15.76
CA ASN A 136 -4.35 -1.11 15.09
C ASN A 136 -4.54 -1.60 13.63
N GLY A 137 -5.47 -0.99 12.89
CA GLY A 137 -5.55 -1.07 11.42
C GLY A 137 -5.24 0.29 10.80
N GLY A 138 -6.08 0.71 9.85
CA GLY A 138 -6.05 2.08 9.33
C GLY A 138 -6.59 3.10 10.34
N TYR A 139 -5.89 4.23 10.50
CA TYR A 139 -6.31 5.30 11.40
C TYR A 139 -5.77 6.69 11.01
N ALA A 140 -6.15 7.72 11.78
CA ALA A 140 -5.77 9.13 11.63
C ALA A 140 -6.63 9.88 10.60
N GLY A 141 -6.02 10.57 9.63
CA GLY A 141 -6.75 11.41 8.68
C GLY A 141 -7.22 12.73 9.30
N GLU A 142 -6.35 13.38 10.07
CA GLU A 142 -6.63 14.66 10.71
C GLU A 142 -6.73 15.80 9.66
N GLY A 143 -7.95 16.10 9.20
CA GLY A 143 -8.22 17.07 8.14
C GLY A 143 -7.96 16.52 6.74
N GLY A 144 -8.84 16.83 5.79
CA GLY A 144 -8.78 16.29 4.43
C GLY A 144 -10.10 15.68 3.96
N SER A 145 -10.11 15.28 2.70
CA SER A 145 -11.20 14.54 2.05
C SER A 145 -10.70 13.17 1.59
N TYR A 146 -11.43 12.11 1.94
CA TYR A 146 -10.98 10.74 1.79
C TYR A 146 -12.05 9.87 1.15
N ASN A 147 -11.69 9.14 0.10
CA ASN A 147 -12.53 8.08 -0.44
C ASN A 147 -12.01 6.72 0.02
N PHE A 148 -12.91 5.84 0.47
CA PHE A 148 -12.66 4.42 0.70
C PHE A 148 -13.64 3.63 -0.16
N VAL A 149 -13.19 3.19 -1.34
CA VAL A 149 -14.08 2.62 -2.36
C VAL A 149 -13.65 1.20 -2.71
N ASN A 150 -14.57 0.24 -2.57
CA ASN A 150 -14.41 -1.13 -3.06
C ASN A 150 -13.10 -1.81 -2.58
N ASN A 151 -12.61 -1.51 -1.37
CA ASN A 151 -11.49 -2.24 -0.79
C ASN A 151 -11.96 -3.57 -0.20
N TYR A 152 -11.07 -4.56 -0.22
CA TYR A 152 -11.30 -5.91 0.31
C TYR A 152 -10.57 -6.08 1.64
N TYR A 153 -11.31 -6.36 2.70
CA TYR A 153 -10.78 -6.56 4.05
C TYR A 153 -10.91 -8.03 4.43
N LYS A 154 -9.79 -8.70 4.70
CA LYS A 154 -9.75 -10.08 5.16
C LYS A 154 -9.08 -10.17 6.53
N PRO A 155 -9.86 -10.14 7.64
CA PRO A 155 -9.31 -10.35 8.97
C PRO A 155 -8.58 -11.69 9.05
N GLY A 156 -7.41 -11.68 9.68
CA GLY A 156 -6.61 -12.88 9.96
C GLY A 156 -6.42 -13.10 11.46
N ALA A 157 -5.55 -14.05 11.82
CA ALA A 157 -5.24 -14.39 13.20
C ALA A 157 -4.79 -13.18 14.05
N SER A 158 -4.01 -12.28 13.45
CA SER A 158 -3.52 -11.07 14.13
C SER A 158 -4.62 -10.02 14.32
N THR A 159 -5.55 -9.94 13.37
CA THR A 159 -6.70 -9.04 13.42
C THR A 159 -7.63 -9.39 14.57
N VAL A 160 -8.01 -10.66 14.67
CA VAL A 160 -8.97 -11.11 15.68
C VAL A 160 -8.38 -11.21 17.09
N ALA A 161 -7.06 -11.16 17.23
CA ALA A 161 -6.40 -11.03 18.54
C ALA A 161 -6.80 -9.71 19.23
N ASN A 162 -7.23 -8.69 18.47
CA ASN A 162 -7.91 -7.51 18.99
C ASN A 162 -9.31 -7.39 18.37
N LYS A 163 -10.32 -7.84 19.12
CA LYS A 163 -11.72 -7.91 18.65
C LYS A 163 -12.27 -6.61 18.05
N ARG A 164 -11.75 -5.45 18.48
CA ARG A 164 -12.18 -4.12 17.98
C ARG A 164 -11.77 -3.83 16.54
N LEU A 165 -10.82 -4.60 16.00
CA LEU A 165 -10.31 -4.45 14.64
C LEU A 165 -11.03 -5.32 13.62
N ALA A 166 -11.71 -6.38 14.07
CA ALA A 166 -12.27 -7.41 13.18
C ALA A 166 -13.13 -6.83 12.05
N ASN A 167 -13.98 -5.84 12.33
CA ASN A 167 -14.87 -5.20 11.37
C ASN A 167 -14.53 -3.72 11.10
N ARG A 168 -13.31 -3.27 11.46
CA ARG A 168 -12.90 -1.87 11.32
C ARG A 168 -12.32 -1.61 9.92
N ILE A 169 -12.96 -0.72 9.16
CA ILE A 169 -12.43 -0.14 7.92
C ILE A 169 -11.37 0.91 8.30
N PHE A 170 -11.73 1.84 9.19
CA PHE A 170 -10.85 2.94 9.57
C PHE A 170 -11.19 3.53 10.95
N GLN A 171 -10.19 4.10 11.63
CA GLN A 171 -10.37 4.90 12.84
C GLN A 171 -10.01 6.37 12.57
N PRO A 172 -10.99 7.24 12.27
CA PRO A 172 -10.77 8.68 12.17
C PRO A 172 -10.28 9.27 13.48
N ASN A 173 -9.33 10.20 13.38
CA ASN A 173 -8.91 11.06 14.49
C ASN A 173 -9.22 12.52 14.15
N TYR A 174 -9.34 13.33 15.19
CA TYR A 174 -9.27 14.77 15.06
C TYR A 174 -7.86 15.29 15.34
N ASP A 175 -7.57 16.47 14.85
CA ASP A 175 -6.31 17.16 15.10
C ASP A 175 -6.23 17.71 16.53
N ASP A 176 -5.15 17.45 17.25
CA ASP A 176 -4.98 17.93 18.63
C ASP A 176 -4.51 19.39 18.73
N GLY A 177 -4.19 20.02 17.59
CA GLY A 177 -3.67 21.39 17.48
C GLY A 177 -2.20 21.54 17.86
N THR A 178 -1.45 20.44 17.95
CA THR A 178 -0.01 20.47 18.29
C THR A 178 0.88 20.81 17.09
N LEU A 179 0.35 20.67 15.86
CA LEU A 179 1.04 21.02 14.61
C LEU A 179 0.41 22.27 13.97
N ARG A 180 0.01 22.22 12.69
CA ARG A 180 -0.46 23.41 11.95
C ARG A 180 -1.97 23.56 11.86
N ASN A 181 -2.69 22.44 11.94
CA ASN A 181 -4.14 22.45 11.94
C ASN A 181 -4.67 23.10 13.23
N VAL A 182 -5.86 23.69 13.14
CA VAL A 182 -6.61 24.10 14.32
C VAL A 182 -7.01 22.84 15.10
N LYS A 183 -6.86 22.88 16.44
CA LYS A 183 -7.36 21.82 17.31
C LYS A 183 -8.81 21.55 16.98
N GLY A 184 -9.09 20.30 16.65
CA GLY A 184 -10.43 19.84 16.41
C GLY A 184 -10.84 19.72 14.95
N ILE A 185 -9.91 19.82 14.03
CA ILE A 185 -10.20 19.51 12.63
C ILE A 185 -10.34 17.99 12.48
N TRP A 186 -11.42 17.56 11.82
CA TRP A 186 -11.60 16.18 11.38
C TRP A 186 -11.40 16.08 9.87
N GLY A 187 -10.98 14.90 9.39
CA GLY A 187 -11.16 14.54 7.99
C GLY A 187 -12.63 14.24 7.67
N HIS A 188 -12.98 14.28 6.38
CA HIS A 188 -14.27 13.88 5.86
C HIS A 188 -14.11 12.69 4.92
N PHE A 189 -15.05 11.76 4.98
CA PHE A 189 -14.90 10.43 4.40
C PHE A 189 -16.13 10.07 3.57
N TYR A 190 -15.90 9.62 2.35
CA TYR A 190 -16.86 8.84 1.57
C TYR A 190 -16.44 7.37 1.65
N VAL A 191 -17.35 6.48 2.05
CA VAL A 191 -17.04 5.07 2.32
C VAL A 191 -18.12 4.20 1.68
N SER A 192 -17.77 3.44 0.65
CA SER A 192 -18.74 2.68 -0.13
C SER A 192 -18.15 1.42 -0.78
N GLY A 193 -18.96 0.36 -0.86
CA GLY A 193 -18.66 -0.89 -1.56
C GLY A 193 -17.49 -1.73 -1.03
N ASN A 194 -16.92 -1.37 0.12
CA ASN A 194 -15.90 -2.17 0.79
C ASN A 194 -16.50 -3.48 1.31
N TYR A 195 -15.71 -4.55 1.24
CA TYR A 195 -16.16 -5.91 1.54
C TYR A 195 -15.33 -6.53 2.66
N PHE A 196 -15.98 -7.22 3.60
CA PHE A 196 -15.30 -8.05 4.61
C PHE A 196 -15.43 -9.53 4.31
N ASP A 197 -14.28 -10.19 4.22
CA ASP A 197 -14.14 -11.62 4.04
C ASP A 197 -14.03 -12.33 5.39
N ALA A 198 -14.98 -13.23 5.69
CA ALA A 198 -15.00 -14.02 6.91
C ALA A 198 -14.36 -15.42 6.76
N THR A 199 -13.72 -15.73 5.64
CA THR A 199 -13.28 -17.08 5.28
C THR A 199 -11.97 -17.53 5.92
N SER A 200 -11.20 -16.62 6.51
CA SER A 200 -9.94 -16.97 7.19
C SER A 200 -10.22 -17.98 8.33
N PRO A 201 -9.51 -19.13 8.40
CA PRO A 201 -9.76 -20.15 9.43
C PRO A 201 -9.63 -19.66 10.89
N SER A 202 -8.90 -18.58 11.13
CA SER A 202 -8.77 -17.97 12.46
C SER A 202 -9.93 -17.06 12.86
N VAL A 203 -10.87 -16.78 11.94
CA VAL A 203 -12.05 -15.95 12.22
C VAL A 203 -13.17 -16.85 12.73
N ASP A 204 -13.48 -16.74 14.01
CA ASP A 204 -14.59 -17.47 14.61
C ASP A 204 -15.94 -17.06 14.02
N ALA A 205 -16.89 -18.01 13.96
CA ALA A 205 -18.27 -17.79 13.50
C ALA A 205 -18.99 -16.62 14.21
N ALA A 206 -18.56 -16.28 15.44
CA ALA A 206 -19.06 -15.14 16.20
C ALA A 206 -18.83 -13.79 15.49
N TYR A 207 -17.79 -13.66 14.67
CA TYR A 207 -17.51 -12.44 13.91
C TYR A 207 -18.30 -12.34 12.60
N HIS A 208 -18.80 -13.45 12.05
CA HIS A 208 -19.42 -13.45 10.71
C HIS A 208 -20.57 -12.45 10.59
N SER A 209 -21.40 -12.33 11.64
CA SER A 209 -22.52 -11.38 11.64
C SER A 209 -22.08 -9.92 11.59
N ILE A 210 -21.03 -9.54 12.33
CA ILE A 210 -20.54 -8.15 12.34
C ILE A 210 -19.76 -7.81 11.06
N LEU A 211 -19.05 -8.79 10.48
CA LEU A 211 -18.39 -8.63 9.17
C LEU A 211 -19.41 -8.46 8.04
N ALA A 212 -20.47 -9.27 8.03
CA ALA A 212 -21.56 -9.15 7.08
C ALA A 212 -22.31 -7.81 7.25
N ALA A 213 -22.54 -7.36 8.49
CA ALA A 213 -23.15 -6.07 8.76
C ALA A 213 -22.31 -4.91 8.22
N THR A 214 -20.99 -4.90 8.45
CA THR A 214 -20.10 -3.88 7.88
C THR A 214 -20.00 -3.96 6.35
N THR A 215 -20.12 -5.15 5.76
CA THR A 215 -20.20 -5.29 4.30
C THR A 215 -21.48 -4.66 3.74
N ALA A 216 -22.61 -4.82 4.43
CA ALA A 216 -23.90 -4.25 4.03
C ALA A 216 -23.98 -2.73 4.27
N ASP A 217 -23.36 -2.23 5.35
CA ASP A 217 -23.25 -0.82 5.69
C ASP A 217 -21.82 -0.50 6.15
N ASN A 218 -21.00 0.00 5.23
CA ASN A 218 -19.59 0.28 5.51
C ASN A 218 -19.38 1.29 6.64
N TRP A 219 -20.36 2.15 6.93
CA TRP A 219 -20.24 3.10 8.03
C TRP A 219 -20.19 2.44 9.40
N THR A 220 -20.70 1.21 9.56
CA THR A 220 -20.52 0.46 10.82
C THR A 220 -19.07 0.03 11.05
N GLY A 221 -18.20 0.12 10.04
CA GLY A 221 -16.76 -0.13 10.15
C GLY A 221 -15.92 1.12 10.41
N ILE A 222 -16.53 2.30 10.50
CA ILE A 222 -15.83 3.54 10.86
C ILE A 222 -15.92 3.72 12.37
N HIS A 223 -14.77 3.61 13.04
CA HIS A 223 -14.69 3.62 14.51
C HIS A 223 -13.86 4.83 14.99
N PRO A 224 -14.42 6.05 15.15
CA PRO A 224 -13.66 7.23 15.58
C PRO A 224 -12.95 7.04 16.93
N LYS A 225 -11.75 7.61 17.08
CA LYS A 225 -10.90 7.43 18.28
C LYS A 225 -11.49 8.05 19.56
N ASP A 226 -12.09 9.21 19.45
CA ASP A 226 -12.70 9.95 20.56
C ASP A 226 -14.14 10.29 20.20
N THR A 227 -15.07 9.78 21.00
CA THR A 227 -16.51 9.96 20.82
C THR A 227 -17.14 10.73 21.97
N ALA A 228 -16.35 11.35 22.86
CA ALA A 228 -16.89 12.16 23.96
C ALA A 228 -17.69 13.35 23.41
N ASP A 229 -18.77 13.74 24.11
CA ASP A 229 -19.68 14.80 23.64
C ASP A 229 -19.01 16.17 23.47
N TYR A 230 -17.94 16.45 24.23
CA TYR A 230 -17.09 17.64 24.03
C TYR A 230 -16.51 17.73 22.62
N TRP A 231 -16.47 16.60 21.91
CA TRP A 231 -15.78 16.41 20.65
C TRP A 231 -16.67 15.74 19.57
N ALA A 232 -17.96 16.11 19.54
CA ALA A 232 -18.97 15.55 18.65
C ALA A 232 -18.77 15.81 17.14
N GLY A 233 -17.66 16.43 16.71
CA GLY A 233 -17.35 16.68 15.29
C GLY A 233 -17.25 15.41 14.44
N TRP A 234 -17.01 14.25 15.06
CA TRP A 234 -17.05 12.96 14.35
C TRP A 234 -18.42 12.69 13.71
N LYS A 235 -19.51 13.29 14.22
CA LYS A 235 -20.87 13.10 13.68
C LYS A 235 -21.07 13.74 12.30
N THR A 236 -20.15 14.62 11.88
CA THR A 236 -20.23 15.35 10.60
C THR A 236 -19.17 14.90 9.59
N ILE A 237 -18.40 13.85 9.88
CA ILE A 237 -17.29 13.41 9.01
C ILE A 237 -17.76 12.61 7.79
N ARG A 238 -19.03 12.21 7.76
CA ARG A 238 -19.60 11.42 6.67
C ARG A 238 -19.93 12.33 5.49
N SER A 239 -19.41 11.96 4.32
CA SER A 239 -19.90 12.44 3.03
C SER A 239 -20.80 11.38 2.40
N ASP A 240 -21.91 11.82 1.83
CA ASP A 240 -22.79 10.98 1.00
C ASP A 240 -22.39 11.03 -0.49
N GLU A 241 -21.50 11.94 -0.87
CA GLU A 241 -20.96 12.07 -2.24
C GLU A 241 -19.47 11.72 -2.27
N GLU A 242 -19.07 10.98 -3.31
CA GLU A 242 -17.67 10.66 -3.59
C GLU A 242 -16.89 11.92 -3.99
N TYR A 243 -15.68 12.08 -3.46
CA TYR A 243 -14.83 13.21 -3.81
C TYR A 243 -14.13 12.97 -5.15
N ALA A 244 -14.14 13.98 -6.04
CA ALA A 244 -13.42 13.95 -7.31
C ALA A 244 -11.92 14.21 -7.09
N ILE A 245 -11.15 13.17 -6.76
CA ILE A 245 -9.73 13.27 -6.37
C ILE A 245 -8.79 12.83 -7.50
N SER A 246 -9.08 11.72 -8.15
CA SER A 246 -8.32 11.13 -9.26
C SER A 246 -9.24 10.78 -10.42
N GLU A 247 -8.68 10.61 -11.63
CA GLU A 247 -9.45 10.04 -12.74
C GLU A 247 -9.75 8.56 -12.44
N THR A 248 -11.03 8.21 -12.30
CA THR A 248 -11.50 6.89 -11.84
C THR A 248 -11.84 5.93 -12.98
N ASN A 249 -11.16 6.05 -14.12
CA ASN A 249 -11.49 5.33 -15.36
C ASN A 249 -11.43 3.80 -15.21
N TYR A 250 -10.80 3.29 -14.14
CA TYR A 250 -10.77 1.87 -13.78
C TYR A 250 -11.14 1.65 -12.31
N THR A 251 -12.36 1.19 -12.06
CA THR A 251 -12.85 0.80 -10.73
C THR A 251 -13.49 -0.58 -10.80
N GLN A 252 -13.00 -1.51 -9.99
CA GLN A 252 -13.54 -2.87 -9.88
C GLN A 252 -14.47 -2.98 -8.66
N THR A 253 -15.31 -4.01 -8.59
CA THR A 253 -15.90 -4.41 -7.30
C THR A 253 -14.81 -4.89 -6.34
N ALA A 254 -15.06 -4.91 -5.03
CA ALA A 254 -14.06 -5.38 -4.07
C ALA A 254 -13.65 -6.85 -4.30
N LEU A 255 -14.58 -7.70 -4.78
CA LEU A 255 -14.32 -9.11 -5.07
C LEU A 255 -13.44 -9.27 -6.32
N GLU A 256 -13.69 -8.49 -7.37
CA GLU A 256 -12.86 -8.50 -8.58
C GLU A 256 -11.46 -7.93 -8.30
N ALA A 257 -11.40 -6.82 -7.55
CA ALA A 257 -10.16 -6.22 -7.10
C ALA A 257 -9.32 -7.22 -6.30
N TYR A 258 -9.93 -8.03 -5.42
CA TYR A 258 -9.23 -9.07 -4.68
C TYR A 258 -8.48 -10.04 -5.60
N GLU A 259 -9.16 -10.59 -6.62
CA GLU A 259 -8.51 -11.52 -7.55
C GLU A 259 -7.43 -10.82 -8.40
N SER A 260 -7.72 -9.63 -8.91
CA SER A 260 -6.75 -8.85 -9.68
C SER A 260 -5.52 -8.49 -8.85
N VAL A 261 -5.68 -8.02 -7.62
CA VAL A 261 -4.55 -7.67 -6.74
C VAL A 261 -3.73 -8.91 -6.40
N LEU A 262 -4.35 -10.05 -6.07
CA LEU A 262 -3.61 -11.28 -5.83
C LEU A 262 -2.87 -11.79 -7.07
N HIS A 263 -3.36 -11.50 -8.27
CA HIS A 263 -2.68 -11.88 -9.51
C HIS A 263 -1.54 -10.93 -9.88
N HIS A 264 -1.78 -9.62 -9.81
CA HIS A 264 -0.93 -8.61 -10.43
C HIS A 264 -0.05 -7.82 -9.46
N ALA A 265 -0.39 -7.71 -8.16
CA ALA A 265 0.35 -6.81 -7.28
C ALA A 265 1.78 -7.29 -6.95
N GLY A 266 2.65 -6.32 -6.62
CA GLY A 266 4.07 -6.52 -6.33
C GLY A 266 4.91 -6.55 -7.60
N ALA A 267 6.19 -6.90 -7.46
CA ALA A 267 7.11 -7.16 -8.57
C ALA A 267 6.71 -8.45 -9.32
N SER A 268 5.53 -8.40 -9.96
CA SER A 268 4.78 -9.56 -10.44
C SER A 268 5.19 -10.06 -11.81
N LEU A 269 6.00 -9.29 -12.55
CA LEU A 269 6.67 -9.79 -13.76
C LEU A 269 7.38 -11.12 -13.49
N LEU A 270 8.06 -11.20 -12.35
CA LEU A 270 8.60 -12.45 -11.80
C LEU A 270 8.54 -12.36 -10.29
N ARG A 271 7.52 -12.91 -9.64
CA ARG A 271 7.45 -12.98 -8.17
C ARG A 271 8.53 -13.89 -7.61
N ASP A 272 9.09 -13.51 -6.47
CA ASP A 272 9.95 -14.40 -5.72
C ASP A 272 9.16 -15.19 -4.66
N ALA A 273 9.86 -16.05 -3.92
CA ALA A 273 9.27 -16.94 -2.94
C ALA A 273 8.50 -16.21 -1.83
N THR A 274 8.96 -15.01 -1.44
CA THR A 274 8.28 -14.20 -0.41
C THR A 274 6.95 -13.68 -0.94
N ASP A 275 6.94 -12.99 -2.09
CA ASP A 275 5.71 -12.43 -2.65
C ASP A 275 4.69 -13.53 -2.99
N ALA A 276 5.17 -14.66 -3.54
CA ALA A 276 4.35 -15.82 -3.84
C ALA A 276 3.71 -16.43 -2.59
N ARG A 277 4.48 -16.56 -1.49
CA ARG A 277 3.97 -17.04 -0.21
C ARG A 277 2.91 -16.10 0.36
N ILE A 278 3.15 -14.79 0.36
CA ILE A 278 2.18 -13.82 0.89
C ILE A 278 0.85 -13.90 0.13
N VAL A 279 0.88 -14.01 -1.19
CA VAL A 279 -0.33 -14.17 -2.00
C VAL A 279 -1.07 -15.48 -1.67
N ASP A 280 -0.35 -16.58 -1.50
CA ASP A 280 -0.94 -17.88 -1.11
C ASP A 280 -1.55 -17.83 0.30
N GLU A 281 -0.87 -17.20 1.25
CA GLU A 281 -1.35 -16.98 2.61
C GLU A 281 -2.63 -16.14 2.63
N VAL A 282 -2.70 -15.05 1.87
CA VAL A 282 -3.91 -14.22 1.73
C VAL A 282 -5.05 -15.01 1.07
N ARG A 283 -4.73 -15.80 0.04
CA ARG A 283 -5.72 -16.66 -0.64
C ARG A 283 -6.36 -17.65 0.34
N LYS A 284 -5.52 -18.33 1.12
CA LYS A 284 -5.94 -19.35 2.11
C LYS A 284 -6.46 -18.75 3.43
N GLY A 285 -6.20 -17.48 3.71
CA GLY A 285 -6.52 -16.84 4.99
C GLY A 285 -5.69 -17.40 6.16
N ILE A 286 -4.48 -17.86 5.89
CA ILE A 286 -3.55 -18.44 6.88
C ILE A 286 -2.28 -17.60 7.03
N TYR A 287 -1.41 -17.98 7.95
CA TYR A 287 -0.05 -17.46 8.06
C TYR A 287 0.93 -18.62 8.22
N THR A 288 2.17 -18.47 7.76
CA THR A 288 3.19 -19.54 7.85
C THR A 288 4.11 -19.36 9.06
N TYR A 289 4.54 -18.13 9.34
CA TYR A 289 5.63 -17.85 10.28
C TYR A 289 5.18 -17.09 11.53
N SER A 290 6.06 -17.06 12.52
CA SER A 290 5.95 -16.27 13.75
C SER A 290 7.32 -15.69 14.07
N GLY A 291 7.36 -14.58 14.79
CA GLY A 291 8.60 -13.86 15.05
C GLY A 291 9.48 -14.52 16.10
N SER A 292 10.79 -14.47 15.88
CA SER A 292 11.80 -15.05 16.79
C SER A 292 11.86 -14.36 18.15
N GLN A 293 11.35 -13.14 18.27
CA GLN A 293 11.36 -12.31 19.47
C GLN A 293 9.95 -12.19 20.10
N GLY A 294 9.11 -13.20 19.86
CA GLY A 294 7.83 -13.38 20.54
C GLY A 294 6.60 -12.88 19.77
N SER A 295 6.77 -12.29 18.59
CA SER A 295 5.65 -11.99 17.70
C SER A 295 4.95 -13.26 17.22
N LYS A 296 3.66 -13.17 16.95
CA LYS A 296 2.78 -14.31 16.61
C LYS A 296 1.84 -13.96 15.47
N ASN A 297 1.03 -14.93 15.04
CA ASN A 297 -0.09 -14.72 14.13
C ASN A 297 0.31 -14.17 12.76
N GLY A 298 1.48 -14.57 12.25
CA GLY A 298 2.01 -14.09 10.98
C GLY A 298 2.81 -12.79 11.06
N LEU A 299 2.98 -12.21 12.25
CA LEU A 299 3.91 -11.10 12.46
C LEU A 299 5.31 -11.65 12.74
N ILE A 300 6.32 -10.98 12.18
CA ILE A 300 7.73 -11.36 12.26
C ILE A 300 8.55 -10.27 12.93
N ASP A 301 9.72 -10.63 13.45
CA ASP A 301 10.62 -9.75 14.21
C ASP A 301 11.93 -9.47 13.46
N SER A 302 12.31 -10.36 12.56
CA SER A 302 13.45 -10.24 11.66
C SER A 302 13.12 -10.87 10.30
N GLN A 303 13.72 -10.37 9.22
CA GLN A 303 13.67 -11.05 7.92
C GLN A 303 14.16 -12.51 8.00
N THR A 304 15.00 -12.84 8.98
CA THR A 304 15.50 -14.20 9.18
C THR A 304 14.42 -15.19 9.64
N ASP A 305 13.31 -14.70 10.21
CA ASP A 305 12.17 -15.54 10.61
C ASP A 305 11.50 -16.23 9.42
N VAL A 306 11.70 -15.67 8.22
CA VAL A 306 11.10 -16.14 6.95
C VAL A 306 12.15 -16.58 5.93
N GLY A 307 13.40 -16.74 6.36
CA GLY A 307 14.53 -17.20 5.53
C GLY A 307 15.42 -16.10 4.94
N GLY A 308 15.07 -14.82 5.09
CA GLY A 308 15.84 -13.68 4.59
C GLY A 308 15.74 -13.46 3.08
N TRP A 309 16.64 -12.64 2.53
CA TRP A 309 16.66 -12.34 1.09
C TRP A 309 16.97 -13.59 0.28
N SER A 310 16.04 -13.96 -0.60
CA SER A 310 16.24 -15.07 -1.53
C SER A 310 17.36 -14.75 -2.51
N GLU A 311 18.14 -15.77 -2.87
CA GLU A 311 18.97 -15.70 -4.07
C GLU A 311 18.04 -15.55 -5.29
N LEU A 312 18.27 -14.52 -6.10
CA LEU A 312 17.50 -14.29 -7.31
C LEU A 312 18.04 -15.19 -8.42
N GLU A 313 17.16 -15.90 -9.11
CA GLU A 313 17.55 -16.70 -10.27
C GLU A 313 18.17 -15.79 -11.33
N THR A 314 19.37 -16.14 -11.78
CA THR A 314 20.02 -15.43 -12.88
C THR A 314 19.33 -15.81 -14.18
N GLY A 315 18.62 -14.86 -14.80
CA GLY A 315 18.04 -15.04 -16.13
C GLY A 315 19.10 -15.04 -17.24
N THR A 316 18.65 -15.30 -18.47
CA THR A 316 19.48 -15.10 -19.66
C THR A 316 19.71 -13.61 -19.87
N VAL A 317 20.97 -13.18 -19.78
CA VAL A 317 21.37 -11.82 -20.19
C VAL A 317 21.15 -11.73 -21.69
N ARG A 318 20.28 -10.80 -22.10
CA ARG A 318 20.04 -10.50 -23.52
C ARG A 318 21.19 -9.62 -24.02
N GLU A 319 21.62 -9.86 -25.25
CA GLU A 319 22.60 -8.99 -25.91
C GLU A 319 21.99 -7.60 -26.10
N ASP A 320 22.79 -6.59 -25.76
CA ASP A 320 22.52 -5.16 -25.80
C ASP A 320 23.89 -4.54 -26.13
N THR A 321 24.11 -4.33 -27.44
CA THR A 321 25.42 -4.05 -28.03
C THR A 321 25.91 -2.65 -27.66
N ASP A 322 25.03 -1.66 -27.61
CA ASP A 322 25.36 -0.28 -27.25
C ASP A 322 25.12 0.06 -25.77
N LYS A 323 24.45 -0.83 -25.02
CA LYS A 323 24.18 -0.76 -23.58
C LYS A 323 23.19 0.34 -23.21
N ASP A 324 22.23 0.61 -24.07
CA ASP A 324 21.22 1.64 -23.86
C ASP A 324 19.99 1.15 -23.07
N GLY A 325 19.96 -0.14 -22.74
CA GLY A 325 18.90 -0.78 -21.95
C GLY A 325 17.81 -1.46 -22.78
N MET A 326 17.95 -1.46 -24.12
CA MET A 326 17.09 -2.18 -25.05
C MET A 326 17.88 -3.35 -25.68
N PRO A 327 17.34 -4.58 -25.75
CA PRO A 327 18.05 -5.69 -26.38
C PRO A 327 18.09 -5.60 -27.91
N ASP A 328 19.19 -6.03 -28.52
CA ASP A 328 19.41 -6.00 -29.98
C ASP A 328 18.25 -6.61 -30.77
N TRP A 329 17.74 -7.78 -30.33
CA TRP A 329 16.63 -8.46 -31.02
C TRP A 329 15.33 -7.64 -31.01
N TRP A 330 15.11 -6.83 -29.97
CA TRP A 330 13.93 -5.99 -29.85
C TRP A 330 14.08 -4.75 -30.71
N GLU A 331 15.25 -4.14 -30.70
CA GLU A 331 15.58 -3.01 -31.57
C GLU A 331 15.46 -3.36 -33.06
N GLU A 332 16.04 -4.49 -33.48
CA GLU A 332 15.91 -5.01 -34.85
C GLU A 332 14.43 -5.20 -35.25
N LYS A 333 13.62 -5.72 -34.34
CA LYS A 333 12.18 -5.92 -34.55
C LYS A 333 11.43 -4.59 -34.70
N GLN A 334 11.85 -3.54 -33.98
CA GLN A 334 11.26 -2.20 -34.05
C GLN A 334 11.86 -1.32 -35.16
N GLY A 335 12.91 -1.78 -35.85
CA GLY A 335 13.60 -1.04 -36.90
C GLY A 335 14.59 0.01 -36.39
N LEU A 336 15.07 -0.15 -35.15
CA LEU A 336 16.15 0.64 -34.54
C LEU A 336 17.52 0.04 -34.88
N ASN A 337 18.60 0.70 -34.47
CA ASN A 337 19.97 0.27 -34.75
C ASN A 337 20.69 -0.16 -33.46
N PRO A 338 20.91 -1.47 -33.23
CA PRO A 338 21.51 -1.99 -31.99
C PRO A 338 22.93 -1.54 -31.65
N ALA A 339 23.57 -0.79 -32.55
CA ALA A 339 24.92 -0.28 -32.37
C ALA A 339 24.94 1.21 -31.99
N THR A 340 23.82 1.82 -31.62
CA THR A 340 23.69 3.25 -31.37
C THR A 340 22.65 3.54 -30.30
N ASP A 341 23.12 4.04 -29.15
CA ASP A 341 22.25 4.51 -28.06
C ASP A 341 21.25 5.54 -28.58
N ASP A 342 20.02 5.06 -28.79
CA ASP A 342 18.87 5.82 -29.22
C ASP A 342 17.71 5.72 -28.22
N SER A 343 17.96 5.10 -27.06
CA SER A 343 17.07 4.96 -25.91
C SER A 343 16.25 6.22 -25.60
N ALA A 344 16.86 7.40 -25.63
CA ALA A 344 16.25 8.69 -25.30
C ALA A 344 15.54 9.39 -26.47
N LEU A 345 15.53 8.79 -27.67
CA LEU A 345 14.85 9.32 -28.85
C LEU A 345 13.39 8.85 -28.91
N TYR A 346 12.59 9.55 -29.72
CA TYR A 346 11.13 9.39 -29.82
C TYR A 346 10.74 8.87 -31.20
N PHE A 347 11.43 7.82 -31.66
CA PHE A 347 11.21 7.28 -33.01
C PHE A 347 9.98 6.40 -33.09
N LEU A 348 9.74 5.61 -32.04
CA LEU A 348 8.62 4.67 -31.98
C LEU A 348 7.30 5.34 -31.55
N ASP A 349 7.37 6.35 -30.68
CA ASP A 349 6.21 7.11 -30.21
C ASP A 349 6.56 8.60 -30.04
N LYS A 350 5.55 9.48 -30.15
CA LYS A 350 5.75 10.95 -30.06
C LYS A 350 5.85 11.47 -28.62
N GLY A 351 5.35 10.73 -27.65
CA GLY A 351 5.29 11.10 -26.24
C GLY A 351 6.20 10.26 -25.35
N TYR A 352 6.68 9.11 -25.82
CA TYR A 352 7.55 8.21 -25.07
C TYR A 352 8.86 7.95 -25.81
N THR A 353 9.95 7.92 -25.05
CA THR A 353 11.27 7.51 -25.54
C THR A 353 11.26 6.04 -25.94
N ASN A 354 12.20 5.62 -26.80
CA ASN A 354 12.31 4.23 -27.26
C ASN A 354 12.43 3.27 -26.07
N VAL A 355 13.21 3.62 -25.05
CA VAL A 355 13.37 2.79 -23.84
C VAL A 355 12.08 2.71 -23.01
N GLU A 356 11.30 3.80 -22.93
CA GLU A 356 9.99 3.77 -22.26
C GLU A 356 8.98 2.88 -23.02
N VAL A 357 9.02 2.88 -24.35
CA VAL A 357 8.21 1.97 -25.18
C VAL A 357 8.61 0.52 -24.89
N TYR A 358 9.90 0.20 -24.88
CA TYR A 358 10.41 -1.13 -24.54
C TYR A 358 9.95 -1.57 -23.14
N LEU A 359 10.20 -0.77 -22.11
CA LEU A 359 9.86 -1.10 -20.73
C LEU A 359 8.37 -1.35 -20.54
N ASN A 360 7.50 -0.62 -21.25
CA ASN A 360 6.06 -0.85 -21.23
C ASN A 360 5.63 -2.10 -22.02
N GLU A 361 6.27 -2.43 -23.15
CA GLU A 361 5.96 -3.64 -23.93
C GLU A 361 6.20 -4.92 -23.11
N ILE A 362 7.29 -4.97 -22.33
CA ILE A 362 7.66 -6.14 -21.50
C ILE A 362 6.53 -6.57 -20.56
N VAL A 363 5.77 -5.60 -20.06
CA VAL A 363 4.75 -5.82 -19.01
C VAL A 363 3.32 -5.66 -19.54
N SER A 364 3.13 -5.54 -20.85
CA SER A 364 1.83 -5.34 -21.49
C SER A 364 0.80 -6.45 -21.23
N HIS A 365 1.24 -7.64 -20.82
CA HIS A 365 0.37 -8.76 -20.44
C HIS A 365 -0.07 -8.73 -18.97
N ILE A 366 0.49 -7.81 -18.17
CA ILE A 366 0.23 -7.64 -16.72
C ILE A 366 -0.55 -6.35 -16.46
N VAL A 367 -0.24 -5.28 -17.20
CA VAL A 367 -0.90 -3.98 -17.07
C VAL A 367 -2.26 -4.03 -17.77
N MET A 368 -3.33 -3.82 -17.00
CA MET A 368 -4.73 -3.77 -17.49
C MET A 368 -5.15 -2.36 -17.89
#